data_AF-A0A376TG39-F1
#
_entry.id   AF-A0A376TG39-F1
#
_cell.length_a   1.000
_cell.length_b   1.000
_cell.length_c   1.000
_cell.angle_alpha   90.00
_cell.angle_beta   90.00
_cell.angle_gamma   90.00
#
_symmetry.space_group_name_H-M   'P 1'
#
loop_
_entity.id
_entity.type
_entity.pdbx_description
1 polymer ?
#
loop_
_entity_poly.entity_id
_entity_poly.type
_entity_poly.pdbx_seq_one_letter_code
_entity_poly.pdbx_strand_id
1 'polypeptide(L)'
;MMNNKVSFTNSNNPTISLSAVIYFPPKFDETRQYQAIVVSHPGGGVKEQTAGTYAKKLAEKGFVTIAYDASYQGESGGEPRQLENPYIRTEDISAVI
;
A
#
# COMPACT_ATOMS: atom_id res chain seq x y z
N MET A 1 -9.25 3.07 15.60
CA MET A 1 -9.28 2.44 14.28
C MET A 1 -8.03 1.58 14.15
N MET A 2 -8.18 0.29 13.89
CA MET A 2 -7.03 -0.61 13.77
C MET A 2 -6.37 -0.46 12.40
N ASN A 3 -5.04 -0.52 12.39
CA ASN A 3 -4.23 -0.63 11.19
C ASN A 3 -3.02 -1.50 11.49
N ASN A 4 -2.48 -2.14 10.45
CA ASN A 4 -1.26 -2.95 10.53
C ASN A 4 -0.24 -2.42 9.53
N LYS A 5 0.91 -1.98 10.01
CA LYS A 5 2.09 -1.74 9.15
C LYS A 5 2.74 -3.07 8.84
N VAL A 6 2.95 -3.35 7.56
CA VAL A 6 3.46 -4.63 7.05
C VAL A 6 4.56 -4.39 6.03
N SER A 7 5.39 -5.42 5.84
CA SER A 7 6.33 -5.51 4.75
C SER A 7 6.12 -6.86 4.07
N PHE A 8 6.06 -6.89 2.74
CA PHE A 8 5.87 -8.13 1.97
C PHE A 8 6.69 -8.10 0.68
N THR A 9 7.01 -9.30 0.17
CA THR A 9 7.83 -9.46 -1.02
C THR A 9 7.06 -9.01 -2.27
N ASN A 10 7.68 -8.17 -3.10
CA ASN A 10 7.14 -7.80 -4.40
C ASN A 10 7.20 -9.00 -5.36
N SER A 11 6.05 -9.44 -5.89
CA SER A 11 5.97 -10.60 -6.78
C SER A 11 6.66 -10.37 -8.14
N ASN A 12 6.71 -9.13 -8.62
CA ASN A 12 7.35 -8.76 -9.89
C ASN A 12 8.88 -8.67 -9.76
N ASN A 13 9.38 -8.39 -8.56
CA ASN A 13 10.79 -8.40 -8.23
C ASN A 13 11.02 -8.86 -6.77
N PRO A 14 11.27 -10.16 -6.54
CA PRO A 14 11.36 -10.72 -5.19
C PRO A 14 12.49 -10.18 -4.31
N THR A 15 13.41 -9.39 -4.88
CA THR A 15 14.48 -8.72 -4.11
C THR A 15 14.00 -7.44 -3.41
N ILE A 16 12.83 -6.92 -3.79
CA ILE A 16 12.24 -5.73 -3.20
C ILE A 16 11.13 -6.15 -2.23
N SER A 17 11.23 -5.68 -0.99
CA SER A 17 10.11 -5.69 -0.04
C SER A 17 9.34 -4.38 -0.15
N LEU A 18 8.02 -4.46 -0.33
CA LEU A 18 7.12 -3.31 -0.27
C LEU A 18 6.69 -3.04 1.17
N SER A 19 6.82 -1.80 1.62
CA SER A 19 6.27 -1.32 2.90
C SER A 19 4.85 -0.78 2.69
N ALA A 20 3.90 -1.21 3.53
CA ALA A 20 2.52 -0.77 3.43
C ALA A 20 1.84 -0.66 4.80
N VAL A 21 0.70 0.02 4.84
CA VAL A 21 -0.22 0.07 5.97
C VAL A 21 -1.60 -0.39 5.52
N ILE A 22 -2.11 -1.43 6.17
CA ILE A 22 -3.47 -1.93 5.99
C ILE A 22 -4.37 -1.26 7.01
N TYR A 23 -5.47 -0.66 6.58
CA TYR A 23 -6.51 -0.09 7.44
C TYR A 23 -7.75 -0.96 7.41
N PHE A 24 -8.28 -1.26 8.59
CA PHE A 24 -9.45 -2.11 8.76
C PHE A 24 -10.71 -1.31 9.06
N PRO A 25 -11.89 -1.79 8.61
CA PRO A 25 -13.15 -1.12 8.88
C PRO A 25 -13.56 -1.21 10.35
N PRO A 26 -14.52 -0.37 10.80
CA PRO A 26 -15.12 -0.52 12.13
C PRO A 26 -15.69 -1.93 12.32
N LYS A 27 -15.47 -2.51 13.52
CA LYS A 27 -15.89 -3.89 13.85
C LYS A 27 -15.36 -4.92 12.84
N PHE A 28 -14.11 -4.75 12.41
CA PHE A 28 -13.42 -5.73 11.58
C PHE A 28 -13.43 -7.10 12.26
N ASP A 29 -13.67 -8.13 11.46
CA ASP A 29 -13.70 -9.53 11.82
C ASP A 29 -12.95 -10.29 10.73
N GLU A 30 -11.79 -10.85 11.09
CA GLU A 30 -10.90 -11.55 10.17
C GLU A 30 -11.52 -12.80 9.53
N THR A 31 -12.63 -13.31 10.07
CA THR A 31 -13.36 -14.46 9.51
C THR A 31 -14.28 -14.09 8.35
N ARG A 32 -14.47 -12.80 8.07
CA ARG A 32 -15.36 -12.28 7.03
C ARG A 32 -14.59 -11.81 5.79
N GLN A 33 -15.29 -11.76 4.65
CA GLN A 33 -14.80 -11.14 3.43
C GLN A 33 -15.22 -9.67 3.34
N TYR A 34 -14.33 -8.84 2.81
CA TYR A 34 -14.53 -7.41 2.62
C TYR A 34 -14.14 -6.98 1.21
N GLN A 35 -14.78 -5.94 0.71
CA GLN A 35 -14.27 -5.21 -0.44
C GLN A 35 -12.95 -4.53 -0.04
N ALA A 36 -11.94 -4.66 -0.90
CA ALA A 36 -10.61 -4.12 -0.68
C ALA A 36 -10.28 -3.01 -1.70
N ILE A 37 -9.55 -1.98 -1.25
CA ILE A 37 -9.10 -0.87 -2.10
C ILE A 37 -7.59 -0.65 -1.91
N VAL A 38 -6.84 -0.70 -3.00
CA VAL A 38 -5.43 -0.30 -3.05
C VAL A 38 -5.33 1.20 -3.30
N VAL A 39 -4.51 1.91 -2.51
CA VAL A 39 -4.33 3.36 -2.60
C VAL A 39 -2.87 3.70 -2.93
N SER A 40 -2.60 4.05 -4.18
CA SER A 40 -1.30 4.52 -4.64
C SER A 40 -1.07 5.99 -4.26
N HIS A 41 0.14 6.34 -3.82
CA HIS A 41 0.50 7.72 -3.52
C HIS A 41 0.81 8.55 -4.80
N PRO A 42 0.67 9.89 -4.74
CA PRO A 42 1.15 10.79 -5.79
C PRO A 42 2.66 10.62 -6.08
N GLY A 43 3.13 11.14 -7.22
CA GLY A 43 4.56 11.13 -7.55
C GLY A 43 5.42 11.79 -6.45
N GLY A 44 6.47 11.09 -6.02
CA GLY A 44 7.33 11.50 -4.90
C GLY A 44 6.68 11.44 -3.50
N GLY A 45 5.43 11.00 -3.39
CA GLY A 45 4.73 10.82 -2.12
C GLY A 45 5.06 9.50 -1.41
N VAL A 46 4.47 9.31 -0.23
CA VAL A 46 4.57 8.06 0.56
C VAL A 46 3.24 7.74 1.26
N LYS A 47 3.10 6.51 1.76
CA LYS A 47 1.89 6.02 2.43
C LYS A 47 1.48 6.85 3.64
N GLU A 48 2.40 7.51 4.35
CA GLU A 48 2.09 8.36 5.51
C GLU A 48 1.37 9.68 5.16
N GLN A 49 1.31 10.06 3.88
CA GLN A 49 0.75 11.35 3.43
C GLN A 49 -0.72 11.21 2.99
N THR A 50 -1.08 11.80 1.85
CA THR A 50 -2.47 11.80 1.35
C THR A 50 -2.98 10.38 1.05
N ALA A 51 -2.12 9.45 0.65
CA ALA A 51 -2.50 8.06 0.39
C ALA A 51 -3.07 7.39 1.65
N GLY A 52 -2.33 7.40 2.76
CA GLY A 52 -2.80 6.86 4.04
C GLY A 52 -4.00 7.60 4.58
N THR A 53 -4.11 8.92 4.35
CA THR A 53 -5.32 9.69 4.71
C THR A 53 -6.56 9.16 3.99
N TYR A 54 -6.49 8.95 2.68
CA TYR A 54 -7.60 8.40 1.90
C TYR A 54 -7.89 6.94 2.26
N ALA A 55 -6.86 6.09 2.38
CA ALA A 55 -7.02 4.70 2.80
C ALA A 55 -7.76 4.60 4.14
N LYS A 56 -7.31 5.36 5.15
CA LYS A 56 -7.99 5.47 6.44
C LYS A 56 -9.45 5.92 6.29
N LYS A 57 -9.72 6.98 5.53
CA LYS A 57 -11.10 7.50 5.36
C LYS A 57 -12.01 6.53 4.63
N LEU A 58 -11.50 5.77 3.67
CA LEU A 58 -12.25 4.72 2.98
C LEU A 58 -12.51 3.54 3.93
N ALA A 59 -11.53 3.11 4.72
CA ALA A 59 -11.75 2.05 5.69
C ALA A 59 -12.79 2.43 6.76
N GLU A 60 -12.85 3.70 7.18
CA GLU A 60 -13.93 4.22 8.04
C GLU A 60 -15.34 4.04 7.42
N LYS A 61 -15.44 3.83 6.10
CA LYS A 61 -16.70 3.56 5.36
C LYS A 61 -16.99 2.08 5.11
N GLY A 62 -16.18 1.16 5.64
CA GLY A 62 -16.47 -0.28 5.61
C GLY A 62 -15.57 -1.11 4.70
N PHE A 63 -14.56 -0.51 4.07
CA PHE A 63 -13.59 -1.21 3.22
C PHE A 63 -12.38 -1.69 4.02
N VAL A 64 -11.74 -2.77 3.56
CA VAL A 64 -10.31 -2.99 3.86
C VAL A 64 -9.52 -2.15 2.87
N THR A 65 -8.50 -1.44 3.31
CA THR A 65 -7.67 -0.64 2.39
C THR A 65 -6.21 -0.81 2.68
N ILE A 66 -5.38 -0.60 1.66
CA ILE A 66 -3.92 -0.67 1.79
C ILE A 66 -3.29 0.54 1.10
N ALA A 67 -2.47 1.28 1.84
CA ALA A 67 -1.59 2.30 1.29
C ALA A 67 -0.15 1.78 1.35
N TYR A 68 0.54 1.77 0.21
CA TYR A 68 1.88 1.20 0.06
C TYR A 68 2.85 2.27 -0.44
N ASP A 69 4.13 2.12 -0.12
CA ASP A 69 5.20 2.87 -0.77
C ASP A 69 5.61 2.15 -2.05
N ALA A 70 5.73 2.87 -3.16
CA ALA A 70 6.19 2.30 -4.43
C ALA A 70 7.57 1.65 -4.28
N SER A 71 7.88 0.66 -5.13
CA SER A 71 9.25 0.18 -5.30
C SER A 71 10.19 1.37 -5.49
N TYR A 72 11.39 1.29 -4.91
CA TYR A 72 12.43 2.34 -4.92
C TYR A 72 12.10 3.61 -4.12
N GLN A 73 10.93 3.70 -3.48
CA GLN A 73 10.47 4.91 -2.79
C GLN A 73 10.07 4.62 -1.35
N GLY A 74 9.89 5.68 -0.54
CA GLY A 74 9.51 5.58 0.86
C GLY A 74 10.35 4.58 1.66
N GLU A 75 9.68 3.70 2.40
CA GLU A 75 10.30 2.61 3.15
C GLU A 75 10.39 1.29 2.36
N SER A 76 9.85 1.24 1.13
CA SER A 76 10.02 0.08 0.24
C SER A 76 11.46 0.00 -0.26
N GLY A 77 11.92 -1.22 -0.52
CA GLY A 77 13.28 -1.48 -1.02
C GLY A 77 13.52 -1.09 -2.48
N GLY A 78 14.67 -1.49 -3.03
CA GLY A 78 15.06 -1.27 -4.42
C GLY A 78 16.07 -0.12 -4.60
N GLU A 79 16.99 -0.31 -5.54
CA GLU A 79 18.00 0.66 -5.98
C GLU A 79 18.01 0.81 -7.52
N PRO A 80 18.24 2.01 -8.08
CA PRO A 80 18.53 3.26 -7.37
C PRO A 80 17.30 3.85 -6.65
N ARG A 81 17.51 4.46 -5.48
CA ARG A 81 16.45 5.19 -4.76
C ARG A 81 15.79 6.25 -5.63
N GLN A 82 14.49 6.44 -5.38
CA GLN A 82 13.64 7.46 -6.01
C GLN A 82 13.43 7.28 -7.52
N LEU A 83 13.64 6.06 -8.04
CA LEU A 83 13.32 5.73 -9.42
C LEU A 83 11.82 5.92 -9.69
N GLU A 84 11.49 6.70 -10.72
CA GLU A 84 10.12 6.96 -11.16
C GLU A 84 9.89 6.33 -12.55
N ASN A 85 10.07 5.00 -12.63
CA ASN A 85 9.74 4.26 -13.85
C ASN A 85 8.23 3.99 -13.87
N PRO A 86 7.46 4.56 -14.82
CA PRO A 86 6.00 4.46 -14.81
C PRO A 86 5.50 3.03 -14.94
N TYR A 87 6.20 2.16 -15.66
CA TYR A 87 5.80 0.75 -15.83
C TYR A 87 5.87 0.00 -14.49
N ILE A 88 6.97 0.19 -13.75
CA ILE A 88 7.13 -0.38 -12.40
C ILE A 88 6.09 0.21 -11.45
N ARG A 89 5.85 1.52 -11.51
CA ARG A 89 4.84 2.20 -10.67
C ARG A 89 3.44 1.62 -10.90
N THR A 90 3.12 1.25 -12.13
CA THR A 90 1.87 0.56 -12.48
C THR A 90 1.86 -0.89 -11.99
N GLU A 91 2.92 -1.66 -12.24
CA GLU A 91 3.00 -3.07 -11.81
C GLU A 91 3.04 -3.26 -10.30
N ASP A 92 3.53 -2.29 -9.54
CA ASP A 92 3.46 -2.31 -8.07
C ASP A 92 2.02 -2.42 -7.56
N ILE A 93 1.02 -1.89 -8.29
CA ILE A 93 -0.40 -2.06 -7.93
C ILE A 93 -0.76 -3.54 -8.01
N SER A 94 -0.33 -4.24 -9.06
CA SER A 94 -0.55 -5.68 -9.22
C SER A 94 0.21 -6.52 -8.21
N ALA A 95 1.37 -6.06 -7.71
CA ALA A 95 2.09 -6.74 -6.63
C ALA A 95 1.39 -6.60 -5.26
N VAL A 96 0.60 -5.54 -5.08
CA VAL A 96 -0.18 -5.29 -3.85
C VAL A 96 -1.51 -6.05 -3.84
N ILE A 97 -2.07 -6.36 -5.02
CA ILE A 97 -3.27 -7.19 -5.21
C ILE A 97 -2.95 -8.67 -4.97
#